data_AF-A0A498AKR8-F1
#
_entry.id   AF-A0A498AKR8-F1
#
_cell.length_a   1.000
_cell.length_b   1.000
_cell.length_c   1.000
_cell.angle_alpha   90.00
_cell.angle_beta   90.00
_cell.angle_gamma   90.00
#
_symmetry.space_group_name_H-M   'P 1'
#
loop_
_entity.id
_entity.type
_entity.pdbx_description
1 polymer ?
#
loop_
_entity_poly.entity_id
_entity_poly.type
_entity_poly.pdbx_seq_one_letter_code
_entity_poly.pdbx_strand_id
1 'polypeptide(L)' 'MSRNSEGCGLAERLDSARMTARQHADGGTCFHCKPDGCDQNAWAQQEFAEHTRRNPAAASHPAENT' A
#
# COMPACT_ATOMS: atom_id res chain seq x y z
N MET A 1 0.66 -15.83 -25.90
CA MET A 1 1.41 -14.76 -25.21
C MET A 1 0.85 -14.66 -23.80
N SER A 2 1.47 -15.31 -22.82
CA SER A 2 0.96 -15.36 -21.44
C SER A 2 2.11 -15.52 -20.46
N ARG A 3 1.98 -14.88 -19.29
CA ARG A 3 2.83 -14.98 -18.07
C ARG A 3 4.00 -13.98 -17.97
N ASN A 4 3.70 -12.74 -17.59
CA ASN A 4 4.48 -11.96 -16.60
C ASN A 4 3.91 -10.57 -16.24
N SER A 5 2.63 -10.28 -16.54
CA SER A 5 2.03 -8.97 -16.24
C SER A 5 1.59 -8.80 -14.78
N GLU A 6 1.64 -9.85 -13.98
CA GLU A 6 1.16 -9.84 -12.58
C GLU A 6 2.21 -9.25 -11.62
N GLY A 7 3.51 -9.43 -11.89
CA GLY A 7 4.60 -8.92 -11.05
C GLY A 7 4.79 -7.40 -11.14
N CYS A 8 4.81 -6.84 -12.37
CA CYS A 8 4.85 -5.38 -12.56
C CYS A 8 3.61 -4.72 -11.94
N GLY A 9 2.41 -5.27 -12.20
CA GLY A 9 1.17 -4.70 -11.69
C GLY A 9 1.09 -4.66 -10.17
N LEU A 10 1.69 -5.62 -9.45
CA LEU A 10 1.72 -5.59 -7.99
C LEU A 10 2.62 -4.49 -7.42
N ALA A 11 3.79 -4.27 -8.03
CA ALA A 11 4.69 -3.19 -7.61
C ALA A 11 4.08 -1.82 -7.90
N GLU A 12 3.46 -1.65 -9.07
CA GLU A 12 2.77 -0.42 -9.47
C GLU A 12 1.56 -0.11 -8.56
N ARG A 13 0.80 -1.13 -8.15
CA ARG A 13 -0.28 -1.00 -7.17
C ARG A 13 0.24 -0.56 -5.81
N LEU A 14 1.33 -1.16 -5.34
CA LEU A 14 1.94 -0.77 -4.07
C LEU A 14 2.48 0.66 -4.10
N ASP A 15 3.09 1.08 -5.20
CA ASP A 15 3.58 2.44 -5.37
C ASP A 15 2.42 3.46 -5.37
N SER A 16 1.34 3.14 -6.09
CA SER A 16 0.10 3.93 -6.07
C SER A 16 -0.50 4.03 -4.66
N ALA A 17 -0.55 2.93 -3.92
CA ALA A 17 -0.98 2.92 -2.53
C ALA A 17 -0.10 3.81 -1.63
N ARG A 18 1.23 3.79 -1.80
CA ARG A 18 2.16 4.67 -1.07
C ARG A 18 1.91 6.15 -1.36
N MET A 19 1.70 6.52 -2.63
CA MET A 19 1.39 7.90 -2.99
C MET A 19 0.07 8.36 -2.38
N THR A 20 -0.96 7.51 -2.41
CA THR A 20 -2.24 7.82 -1.78
C THR A 20 -2.08 7.97 -0.27
N ALA A 21 -1.39 7.07 0.41
CA ALA A 21 -1.18 7.16 1.85
C ALA A 21 -0.39 8.42 2.25
N ARG A 22 0.63 8.80 1.47
CA ARG A 22 1.40 10.04 1.68
C ARG A 22 0.54 11.30 1.58
N GLN A 23 -0.42 11.33 0.66
CA GLN A 23 -1.35 12.46 0.54
C GLN A 23 -2.33 12.56 1.72
N HIS A 24 -2.54 11.46 2.46
CA HIS A 24 -3.41 11.41 3.64
C HIS A 24 -2.64 11.38 4.96
N ALA A 25 -1.30 11.45 4.90
CA ALA A 25 -0.47 11.59 6.09
C ALA A 25 -0.73 12.96 6.74
N ASP A 26 -0.55 13.04 8.06
CA ASP A 26 -0.65 14.28 8.84
C ASP A 26 -1.98 15.04 8.67
N GLY A 27 -3.07 14.30 8.43
CA GLY A 27 -4.41 14.89 8.23
C GLY A 27 -4.66 15.44 6.83
N GLY A 28 -3.78 15.14 5.88
CA GLY A 28 -3.97 15.47 4.48
C GLY A 28 -5.20 14.79 3.85
N THR A 29 -5.67 15.37 2.75
CA THR A 29 -6.85 14.90 2.03
C THR A 29 -6.60 14.95 0.53
N CYS A 30 -7.09 13.96 -0.23
CA CYS A 30 -7.17 14.07 -1.68
C CYS A 30 -8.50 14.69 -2.15
N PHE A 31 -8.57 15.08 -3.42
CA PHE A 31 -9.77 15.65 -4.05
C PHE A 31 -11.03 14.76 -3.98
N HIS A 32 -10.85 13.46 -3.77
CA HIS A 32 -11.93 12.48 -3.68
C HIS A 32 -12.36 12.17 -2.23
N CYS A 33 -11.82 12.87 -1.23
CA CYS A 33 -12.24 12.69 0.15
C CYS A 33 -13.70 13.12 0.33
N LYS A 34 -14.46 12.29 1.03
CA LYS A 34 -15.81 12.58 1.50
C LYS A 34 -15.78 12.93 2.99
N PRO A 35 -16.84 13.55 3.54
CA PRO A 35 -16.93 13.87 4.97
C PRO A 35 -16.78 12.63 5.87
N ASP A 36 -17.27 11.49 5.39
CA ASP A 36 -17.26 10.17 6.06
C ASP A 36 -15.95 9.38 5.84
N GLY A 37 -15.01 9.88 5.04
CA GLY A 37 -13.70 9.27 4.84
C GLY A 37 -13.22 9.30 3.39
N CYS A 38 -12.17 8.52 3.11
CA CYS A 38 -11.58 8.43 1.77
C CYS A 38 -11.43 6.97 1.34
N ASP A 39 -12.24 6.57 0.35
CA ASP A 39 -12.22 5.23 -0.25
C ASP A 39 -10.84 4.88 -0.83
N GLN A 40 -10.13 5.87 -1.39
CA GLN A 40 -8.79 5.66 -1.94
C GLN A 40 -7.76 5.41 -0.82
N ASN A 41 -7.86 6.13 0.29
CA ASN A 41 -6.98 5.88 1.44
C ASN A 41 -7.29 4.52 2.07
N ALA A 42 -8.57 4.15 2.20
CA ALA A 42 -8.99 2.84 2.70
C ALA A 42 -8.42 1.71 1.81
N TRP A 43 -8.53 1.85 0.49
CA TRP A 43 -7.92 0.92 -0.47
C TRP A 43 -6.40 0.83 -0.29
N ALA A 44 -5.69 1.96 -0.14
CA ALA A 44 -4.24 1.96 0.04
C ALA A 44 -3.79 1.18 1.29
N GLN A 45 -4.51 1.34 2.42
CA GLN A 45 -4.25 0.57 3.64
C GLN A 45 -4.49 -0.93 3.43
N GLN A 46 -5.52 -1.30 2.67
CA GLN A 46 -5.78 -2.69 2.32
C GLN A 46 -4.64 -3.27 1.48
N GLU A 47 -4.13 -2.55 0.48
CA GLU A 47 -3.00 -3.03 -0.33
C GLU A 47 -1.73 -3.24 0.51
N PHE A 48 -1.48 -2.43 1.54
CA PHE A 48 -0.37 -2.68 2.47
C PHE A 48 -0.55 -3.98 3.25
N ALA A 49 -1.75 -4.23 3.80
CA ALA A 49 -2.04 -5.46 4.52
C ALA A 49 -1.90 -6.70 3.60
N GLU A 50 -2.37 -6.60 2.35
CA GLU A 50 -2.20 -7.63 1.34
C GLU A 50 -0.72 -7.86 0.98
N HIS A 51 0.05 -6.78 0.82
CA HIS A 51 1.48 -6.87 0.51
C HIS A 51 2.27 -7.54 1.63
N THR A 52 2.01 -7.16 2.89
CA THR A 52 2.61 -7.80 4.06
C THR A 52 2.25 -9.28 4.16
N ARG A 53 0.99 -9.66 3.89
CA ARG A 53 0.57 -11.06 3.88
C ARG A 53 1.28 -11.87 2.78
N ARG A 54 1.50 -11.26 1.61
CA ARG A 54 2.17 -11.90 0.47
C ARG A 54 3.69 -11.97 0.63
N ASN A 55 4.28 -11.03 1.37
CA ASN A 55 5.71 -10.97 1.65
C ASN A 55 6.00 -10.91 3.16
N PRO A 56 5.76 -12.01 3.90
CA PRO A 56 5.95 -12.05 5.35
C PRO A 56 7.42 -11.90 5.77
N ALA A 57 8.38 -12.17 4.86
CA ALA A 57 9.81 -11.96 5.09
C ALA A 57 10.16 -10.46 5.22
N ALA A 58 9.44 -9.56 4.55
CA ALA A 58 9.61 -8.11 4.73
C ALA A 58 9.10 -7.59 6.09
N ALA A 59 8.26 -8.36 6.79
CA ALA A 59 7.74 -8.02 8.12
C ALA A 59 8.57 -8.62 9.27
N SER A 60 9.52 -9.50 8.98
CA SER A 60 10.22 -10.32 9.97
C SER A 60 11.71 -10.01 10.04
N HIS A 61 12.07 -8.75 10.30
CA HIS A 61 13.42 -8.42 10.79
C HIS A 61 13.29 -7.77 12.18
N PRO A 62 13.25 -8.55 13.28
CA PRO A 62 13.68 -8.02 14.56
C PRO A 62 15.19 -7.74 14.46
N ALA A 63 15.59 -6.54 14.85
CA ALA A 63 16.98 -6.20 15.04
C ALA A 63 17.54 -7.04 16.21
N GLU A 64 18.21 -8.14 15.90
CA GLU A 64 18.98 -8.90 16.89
C GLU A 64 20.43 -8.42 16.80
N ASN A 65 20.76 -7.44 17.66
CA ASN A 65 22.13 -7.02 17.93
C ASN A 65 22.67 -7.91 19.06
N THR A 66 23.76 -8.62 18.80
CA THR A 66 24.68 -9.19 19.78
C THR A 66 26.10 -8.88 19.33
#